data_AF-C5TCX8-F1
#
_entry.id   AF-C5TCX8-F1
#
_cell.length_a   1.000
_cell.length_b   1.000
_cell.length_c   1.000
_cell.angle_alpha   90.00
_cell.angle_beta   90.00
_cell.angle_gamma   90.00
#
_symmetry.space_group_name_H-M   'P 1'
#
loop_
_entity.id
_entity.type
_entity.pdbx_description
1 polymer ?
#
loop_
_entity_poly.entity_id
_entity_poly.type
_entity_poly.pdbx_seq_one_letter_code
_entity_poly.pdbx_strand_id
1 'polypeptide(L)'
;MNALSLFLPCAAGVEGYLADEVHAITGLTGQDLLTGRGGVLLRASWRDALLLNLHSRLAQRVLVQLAHRPYRSENDLYGMASDVAWEIWFTTRQSFKVEVTAQHSPLTSLNFAALKVKDAVADRFRAKTGVRPDVNTQWPDVRIHMHLTTDEATLYIDTSGEPLFKRGWREDKGDAPLKETLAAAMIAASGWDPHGDHPVPLYDPCCGSGTIAIEAAQIACRIPPGRLRRFAFEKLLPFQAHVWSAIKNEAESAMQKSAVPIFGSDVAHRMVDFAQRNAERAGVADAVQLRGGDALQRMPPCEQPGVML
;
A
#
# COMPACT_ATOMS: atom_id res chain seq x y z
N MET A 1 -6.34 1.41 -23.28
CA MET A 1 -4.94 1.51 -22.80
C MET A 1 -4.35 0.12 -22.86
N ASN A 2 -3.10 0.00 -23.31
CA ASN A 2 -2.38 -1.28 -23.27
C ASN A 2 -2.25 -1.76 -21.81
N ALA A 3 -2.09 -3.07 -21.64
CA ALA A 3 -1.80 -3.64 -20.34
C ALA A 3 -0.51 -3.05 -19.76
N LEU A 4 -0.56 -2.64 -18.49
CA LEU A 4 0.55 -2.11 -17.72
C LEU A 4 1.25 -3.26 -16.99
N SER A 5 2.56 -3.16 -16.82
CA SER A 5 3.29 -3.98 -15.87
C SER A 5 3.30 -3.29 -14.51
N LEU A 6 2.71 -3.92 -13.50
CA LEU A 6 2.69 -3.41 -12.12
C LEU A 6 3.60 -4.25 -11.22
N PHE A 7 4.17 -3.61 -10.21
CA PHE A 7 4.82 -4.29 -9.09
C PHE A 7 4.26 -3.79 -7.77
N LEU A 8 3.84 -4.73 -6.92
CA LEU A 8 3.29 -4.45 -5.60
C LEU A 8 4.23 -5.04 -4.54
N PRO A 9 5.16 -4.24 -3.99
CA PRO A 9 6.03 -4.72 -2.92
C PRO A 9 5.25 -5.03 -1.65
N CYS A 10 5.64 -6.08 -0.93
CA CYS A 10 5.09 -6.46 0.37
C CYS A 10 6.20 -6.89 1.35
N ALA A 11 5.81 -7.22 2.58
CA ALA A 11 6.76 -7.86 3.50
C ALA A 11 7.12 -9.27 3.01
N ALA A 12 8.34 -9.72 3.30
CA ALA A 12 8.78 -11.07 2.96
C ALA A 12 7.91 -12.11 3.69
N GLY A 13 7.51 -13.16 2.99
CA GLY A 13 6.59 -14.19 3.48
C GLY A 13 5.11 -13.85 3.26
N VAL A 14 4.78 -12.67 2.74
CA VAL A 14 3.39 -12.23 2.48
C VAL A 14 3.02 -12.35 1.00
N GLU A 15 3.96 -12.71 0.13
CA GLU A 15 3.78 -12.69 -1.33
C GLU A 15 2.61 -13.56 -1.80
N GLY A 16 2.41 -14.73 -1.19
CA GLY A 16 1.26 -15.60 -1.46
C GLY A 16 -0.07 -14.95 -1.09
N TYR A 17 -0.19 -14.45 0.14
CA TYR A 17 -1.41 -13.76 0.59
C TYR A 17 -1.72 -12.50 -0.23
N LEU A 18 -0.68 -11.76 -0.65
CA LEU A 18 -0.87 -10.62 -1.54
C LEU A 18 -1.33 -11.07 -2.93
N ALA A 19 -0.86 -12.19 -3.46
CA ALA A 19 -1.37 -12.70 -4.73
C ALA A 19 -2.85 -13.08 -4.63
N ASP A 20 -3.27 -13.72 -3.53
CA ASP A 20 -4.69 -14.05 -3.29
C ASP A 20 -5.54 -12.77 -3.17
N GLU A 21 -5.05 -11.75 -2.45
CA GLU A 21 -5.71 -10.43 -2.36
C GLU A 21 -5.83 -9.76 -3.73
N VAL A 22 -4.77 -9.77 -4.54
CA VAL A 22 -4.80 -9.19 -5.89
C VAL A 22 -5.78 -9.93 -6.78
N HIS A 23 -5.80 -11.26 -6.72
CA HIS A 23 -6.76 -12.07 -7.46
C HIS A 23 -8.20 -11.70 -7.07
N ALA A 24 -8.48 -11.59 -5.77
CA ALA A 24 -9.81 -11.21 -5.28
C ALA A 24 -10.24 -9.80 -5.74
N ILE A 25 -9.30 -8.84 -5.84
CA ILE A 25 -9.59 -7.46 -6.25
C ILE A 25 -9.77 -7.33 -7.77
N THR A 26 -8.99 -8.07 -8.56
CA THR A 26 -8.83 -7.81 -10.01
C THR A 26 -9.29 -8.95 -10.92
N GLY A 27 -9.45 -10.16 -10.37
CA GLY A 27 -9.69 -11.38 -11.12
C GLY A 27 -8.48 -11.92 -11.91
N LEU A 28 -7.30 -11.28 -11.81
CA LEU A 28 -6.10 -11.70 -12.53
C LEU A 28 -5.60 -13.07 -12.05
N THR A 29 -5.10 -13.89 -12.97
CA THR A 29 -4.59 -15.24 -12.71
C THR A 29 -3.46 -15.59 -13.68
N GLY A 30 -2.78 -16.72 -13.43
CA GLY A 30 -1.83 -17.29 -14.39
C GLY A 30 -0.67 -16.34 -14.71
N GLN A 31 -0.44 -16.08 -16.00
CA GLN A 31 0.68 -15.24 -16.43
C GLN A 31 0.52 -13.75 -16.12
N ASP A 32 -0.70 -13.31 -15.77
CA ASP A 32 -0.98 -11.91 -15.44
C ASP A 32 -0.80 -11.60 -13.94
N LEU A 33 -0.52 -12.62 -13.10
CA LEU A 33 -0.28 -12.51 -11.67
C LEU A 33 0.84 -13.47 -11.23
N LEU A 34 2.03 -12.92 -10.98
CA LEU A 34 3.21 -13.70 -10.59
C LEU A 34 3.75 -13.26 -9.23
N THR A 35 4.01 -14.22 -8.35
CA THR A 35 4.72 -13.96 -7.09
C THR A 35 6.22 -13.85 -7.36
N GLY A 36 6.84 -12.77 -6.91
CA GLY A 36 8.29 -12.56 -6.95
C GLY A 36 8.87 -12.50 -5.53
N ARG A 37 10.16 -12.19 -5.41
CA ARG A 37 10.75 -11.90 -4.10
C ARG A 37 10.28 -10.52 -3.64
N GLY A 38 9.66 -10.44 -2.45
CA GLY A 38 9.28 -9.18 -1.81
C GLY A 38 8.09 -8.47 -2.46
N GLY A 39 7.30 -9.15 -3.29
CA GLY A 39 6.10 -8.57 -3.91
C GLY A 39 5.50 -9.43 -5.02
N VAL A 40 4.49 -8.88 -5.69
CA VAL A 40 3.82 -9.51 -6.84
C VAL A 40 3.94 -8.64 -8.09
N LEU A 41 4.13 -9.29 -9.25
CA LEU A 41 4.24 -8.70 -10.58
C LEU A 41 2.94 -8.96 -11.34
N LEU A 42 2.34 -7.91 -11.89
CA LEU A 42 1.04 -7.98 -12.54
C LEU A 42 1.10 -7.47 -13.97
N ARG A 43 0.29 -8.05 -14.85
CA ARG A 43 -0.09 -7.44 -16.12
C ARG A 43 -1.54 -6.99 -16.02
N ALA A 44 -1.75 -5.70 -15.81
CA ALA A 44 -3.05 -5.18 -15.36
C ALA A 44 -3.45 -3.88 -16.10
N SER A 45 -4.71 -3.51 -16.00
CA SER A 45 -5.21 -2.25 -16.54
C SER A 45 -4.91 -1.07 -15.61
N TRP A 46 -5.07 0.15 -16.11
CA TRP A 46 -5.03 1.35 -15.25
C TRP A 46 -6.14 1.32 -14.19
N ARG A 47 -7.33 0.78 -14.51
CA ARG A 47 -8.43 0.62 -13.54
C ARG A 47 -8.00 -0.29 -12.39
N ASP A 48 -7.30 -1.38 -12.68
CA ASP A 48 -6.80 -2.29 -11.65
C ASP A 48 -5.78 -1.59 -10.74
N ALA A 49 -4.90 -0.74 -11.28
CA ALA A 49 -4.02 0.07 -10.45
C ALA A 49 -4.79 0.97 -9.47
N LEU A 50 -5.93 1.55 -9.88
CA LEU A 50 -6.80 2.32 -8.98
C LEU A 50 -7.45 1.45 -7.91
N LEU A 51 -7.98 0.29 -8.30
CA LEU A 51 -8.61 -0.67 -7.38
C LEU A 51 -7.62 -1.19 -6.35
N LEU A 52 -6.40 -1.56 -6.77
CA LEU A 52 -5.34 -2.05 -5.91
C LEU A 52 -4.91 -1.00 -4.87
N ASN A 53 -4.82 0.28 -5.26
CA ASN A 53 -4.55 1.35 -4.31
C ASN A 53 -5.67 1.52 -3.27
N LEU A 54 -6.92 1.36 -3.69
CA LEU A 54 -8.07 1.50 -2.78
C LEU A 54 -8.21 0.32 -1.82
N HIS A 55 -8.04 -0.90 -2.34
CA HIS A 55 -8.46 -2.13 -1.67
C HIS A 55 -7.33 -2.95 -1.06
N SER A 56 -6.09 -2.84 -1.55
CA SER A 56 -5.00 -3.68 -1.03
C SER A 56 -4.61 -3.28 0.40
N ARG A 57 -4.65 -4.27 1.30
CA ARG A 57 -4.17 -4.16 2.67
C ARG A 57 -2.73 -4.64 2.79
N LEU A 58 -2.29 -5.56 1.93
CA LEU A 58 -1.01 -6.24 2.08
C LEU A 58 0.12 -5.54 1.31
N ALA A 59 -0.19 -4.85 0.22
CA ALA A 59 0.81 -4.12 -0.55
C ALA A 59 1.31 -2.90 0.22
N GLN A 60 2.60 -2.60 0.06
CA GLN A 60 3.20 -1.36 0.55
C GLN A 60 2.94 -0.20 -0.42
N ARG A 61 2.91 -0.48 -1.73
CA ARG A 61 2.71 0.48 -2.83
C ARG A 61 2.17 -0.25 -4.06
N VAL A 62 1.62 0.49 -5.01
CA VAL A 62 1.30 0.03 -6.36
C VAL A 62 2.19 0.82 -7.33
N LEU A 63 3.16 0.15 -7.93
CA LEU A 63 4.16 0.76 -8.81
C LEU A 63 3.90 0.35 -10.26
N VAL A 64 3.90 1.30 -11.19
CA VAL A 64 3.87 1.00 -12.63
C VAL A 64 5.30 0.93 -13.14
N GLN A 65 5.69 -0.19 -13.73
CA GLN A 65 7.00 -0.38 -14.33
C GLN A 65 7.06 0.35 -15.68
N LEU A 66 8.02 1.26 -15.81
CA LEU A 66 8.24 2.10 -16.99
C LEU A 66 9.41 1.62 -17.84
N ALA A 67 10.42 1.03 -17.20
CA ALA A 67 11.57 0.44 -17.86
C ALA A 67 12.19 -0.66 -16.98
N HIS A 68 12.73 -1.69 -17.62
CA HIS A 68 13.50 -2.74 -16.97
C HIS A 68 14.57 -3.22 -17.95
N ARG A 69 15.85 -3.10 -17.57
CA ARG A 69 16.96 -3.55 -18.42
C ARG A 69 18.27 -3.72 -17.64
N PRO A 70 19.26 -4.45 -18.19
CA PRO A 70 20.58 -4.54 -17.62
C PRO A 70 21.28 -3.17 -17.53
N TYR A 71 22.17 -3.03 -16.56
CA TYR A 71 23.00 -1.83 -16.39
C TYR A 71 24.41 -2.19 -15.91
N ARG A 72 25.37 -1.29 -16.16
CA ARG A 72 26.76 -1.40 -15.68
C ARG A 72 27.27 -0.10 -15.08
N SER A 73 26.67 1.03 -15.44
CA SER A 73 27.08 2.36 -15.00
C SER A 73 25.90 3.30 -14.80
N GLU A 74 26.13 4.44 -14.16
CA GLU A 74 25.11 5.47 -13.98
C GLU A 74 24.69 6.15 -15.28
N ASN A 75 25.51 6.07 -16.32
CA ASN A 75 25.14 6.55 -17.66
C ASN A 75 24.02 5.68 -18.27
N ASP A 76 24.01 4.38 -17.99
CA ASP A 76 22.95 3.48 -18.44
C ASP A 76 21.61 3.85 -17.78
N LEU A 77 21.66 4.26 -16.50
CA LEU A 77 20.49 4.74 -15.76
C LEU A 77 19.97 6.07 -16.33
N TYR A 78 20.87 7.00 -16.67
CA TYR A 78 20.51 8.25 -17.33
C TYR A 78 19.81 7.98 -18.67
N GLY A 79 20.38 7.10 -19.50
CA GLY A 79 19.75 6.68 -20.75
C GLY A 79 18.37 6.07 -20.51
N MET A 80 18.23 5.22 -19.48
CA MET A 80 16.98 4.52 -19.19
C MET A 80 15.87 5.47 -18.80
N ALA A 81 16.18 6.41 -17.93
CA ALA A 81 15.25 7.45 -17.56
C ALA A 81 14.97 8.42 -18.72
N SER A 82 15.95 8.68 -19.60
CA SER A 82 15.75 9.56 -20.76
C SER A 82 14.81 8.98 -21.80
N ASP A 83 14.80 7.65 -21.98
CA ASP A 83 13.98 6.96 -22.99
C ASP A 83 12.48 6.95 -22.63
N VAL A 84 12.15 6.96 -21.32
CA VAL A 84 10.77 6.94 -20.82
C VAL A 84 10.01 8.19 -21.26
N ALA A 85 8.82 8.01 -21.84
CA ALA A 85 7.91 9.07 -22.22
C ALA A 85 7.19 9.73 -21.03
N TRP A 86 7.94 10.45 -20.18
CA TRP A 86 7.41 11.11 -18.97
C TRP A 86 6.20 12.03 -19.23
N GLU A 87 6.13 12.63 -20.40
CA GLU A 87 5.04 13.49 -20.85
C GLU A 87 3.65 12.80 -20.93
N ILE A 88 3.60 11.46 -20.93
CA ILE A 88 2.32 10.72 -20.85
C ILE A 88 1.86 10.54 -19.39
N TRP A 89 2.75 10.80 -18.43
CA TRP A 89 2.53 10.57 -17.00
C TRP A 89 2.31 11.87 -16.23
N PHE A 90 3.08 12.92 -16.50
CA PHE A 90 2.95 14.21 -15.84
C PHE A 90 3.52 15.36 -16.70
N THR A 91 3.29 16.59 -16.27
CA THR A 91 3.73 17.81 -16.96
C THR A 91 4.75 18.58 -16.12
N THR A 92 5.32 19.64 -16.67
CA THR A 92 6.23 20.54 -15.94
C THR A 92 5.56 21.29 -14.78
N ARG A 93 4.23 21.26 -14.66
CA ARG A 93 3.49 21.83 -13.51
C ARG A 93 3.58 20.96 -12.26
N GLN A 94 3.87 19.68 -12.40
CA GLN A 94 4.05 18.75 -11.28
C GLN A 94 5.51 18.74 -10.85
N SER A 95 5.74 18.86 -9.55
CA SER A 95 7.04 18.59 -8.95
C SER A 95 7.29 17.09 -8.85
N PHE A 96 8.55 16.67 -8.91
CA PHE A 96 8.90 15.26 -8.78
C PHE A 96 10.07 15.01 -7.84
N LYS A 97 10.24 13.75 -7.44
CA LYS A 97 11.47 13.26 -6.82
C LYS A 97 11.80 11.86 -7.28
N VAL A 98 13.07 11.50 -7.15
CA VAL A 98 13.59 10.16 -7.43
C VAL A 98 14.04 9.50 -6.14
N GLU A 99 13.61 8.27 -5.91
CA GLU A 99 14.08 7.41 -4.84
C GLU A 99 14.76 6.18 -5.44
N VAL A 100 15.97 5.87 -4.98
CA VAL A 100 16.73 4.70 -5.44
C VAL A 100 16.87 3.71 -4.29
N THR A 101 16.53 2.46 -4.57
CA THR A 101 16.78 1.32 -3.70
C THR A 101 17.70 0.34 -4.42
N ALA A 102 18.47 -0.44 -3.67
CA ALA A 102 19.37 -1.41 -4.26
C ALA A 102 19.49 -2.68 -3.42
N GLN A 103 19.71 -3.80 -4.12
CA GLN A 103 20.09 -5.08 -3.56
C GLN A 103 21.31 -5.59 -4.33
N HIS A 104 22.47 -5.62 -3.66
CA HIS A 104 23.75 -6.04 -4.26
C HIS A 104 24.20 -5.26 -5.51
N SER A 105 23.73 -4.01 -5.66
CA SER A 105 24.17 -3.12 -6.75
C SER A 105 25.69 -2.90 -6.73
N PRO A 106 26.38 -2.97 -7.89
CA PRO A 106 27.80 -2.66 -8.01
C PRO A 106 28.13 -1.16 -7.92
N LEU A 107 27.13 -0.27 -7.97
CA LEU A 107 27.36 1.18 -7.87
C LEU A 107 27.78 1.61 -6.47
N THR A 108 28.69 2.58 -6.41
CA THR A 108 29.23 3.10 -5.15
C THR A 108 28.29 4.05 -4.42
N SER A 109 27.43 4.79 -5.15
CA SER A 109 26.57 5.83 -4.58
C SER A 109 25.15 5.82 -5.15
N LEU A 110 24.17 5.45 -4.32
CA LEU A 110 22.74 5.52 -4.67
C LEU A 110 22.26 6.96 -4.82
N ASN A 111 22.85 7.90 -4.08
CA ASN A 111 22.55 9.33 -4.23
C ASN A 111 22.94 9.84 -5.62
N PHE A 112 24.10 9.38 -6.13
CA PHE A 112 24.54 9.75 -7.47
C PHE A 112 23.65 9.13 -8.56
N ALA A 113 23.24 7.87 -8.39
CA ALA A 113 22.23 7.25 -9.25
C ALA A 113 20.91 8.05 -9.26
N ALA A 114 20.42 8.49 -8.10
CA ALA A 114 19.20 9.29 -7.99
C ALA A 114 19.33 10.63 -8.73
N LEU A 115 20.47 11.31 -8.60
CA LEU A 115 20.76 12.55 -9.33
C LEU A 115 20.76 12.34 -10.84
N LYS A 116 21.36 11.25 -11.33
CA LYS A 116 21.42 10.94 -12.77
C LYS A 116 20.05 10.70 -13.38
N VAL A 117 19.19 9.94 -12.69
CA VAL A 117 17.81 9.73 -13.11
C VAL A 117 17.01 11.04 -13.06
N LYS A 118 17.20 11.85 -12.01
CA LYS A 118 16.56 13.17 -11.89
C LYS A 118 16.94 14.09 -13.05
N ASP A 119 18.22 14.14 -13.40
CA ASP A 119 18.72 14.97 -14.49
C ASP A 119 18.15 14.49 -15.83
N ALA A 120 18.11 13.18 -16.09
CA ALA A 120 17.51 12.60 -17.28
C ALA A 120 16.02 12.97 -17.46
N VAL A 121 15.24 12.88 -16.38
CA VAL A 121 13.82 13.28 -16.38
C VAL A 121 13.69 14.77 -16.73
N ALA A 122 14.43 15.63 -16.02
CA ALA A 122 14.37 17.08 -16.22
C ALA A 122 14.84 17.50 -17.63
N ASP A 123 15.89 16.86 -18.13
CA ASP A 123 16.44 17.13 -19.45
C ASP A 123 15.51 16.67 -20.58
N ARG A 124 14.80 15.55 -20.42
CA ARG A 124 13.76 15.15 -21.38
C ARG A 124 12.66 16.21 -21.48
N PHE A 125 12.15 16.70 -20.34
CA PHE A 125 11.13 17.77 -20.36
C PHE A 125 11.65 19.05 -20.98
N ARG A 126 12.89 19.46 -20.65
CA ARG A 126 13.52 20.64 -21.25
C ARG A 126 13.64 20.49 -22.77
N ALA A 127 14.06 19.33 -23.25
CA ALA A 127 14.19 19.07 -24.68
C ALA A 127 12.83 19.11 -25.42
N LYS A 128 11.75 18.63 -24.80
CA LYS A 128 10.41 18.60 -25.41
C LYS A 128 9.60 19.89 -25.27
N THR A 129 9.78 20.62 -24.18
CA THR A 129 8.88 21.72 -23.78
C THR A 129 9.60 23.04 -23.52
N GLY A 130 10.94 23.05 -23.50
CA GLY A 130 11.76 24.20 -23.13
C GLY A 130 11.88 24.44 -21.62
N VAL A 131 11.08 23.75 -20.79
CA VAL A 131 11.00 23.99 -19.35
C VAL A 131 11.35 22.71 -18.57
N ARG A 132 12.00 22.87 -17.42
CA ARG A 132 12.27 21.76 -16.48
C ARG A 132 11.18 21.72 -15.40
N PRO A 133 10.68 20.53 -15.01
CA PRO A 133 9.84 20.39 -13.82
C PRO A 133 10.64 20.68 -12.54
N ASP A 134 9.95 21.19 -11.53
CA ASP A 134 10.53 21.43 -10.21
C ASP A 134 10.77 20.13 -9.44
N VAL A 135 11.73 20.16 -8.52
CA VAL A 135 12.05 19.03 -7.63
C VAL A 135 11.62 19.38 -6.22
N ASN A 136 10.71 18.60 -5.64
CA ASN A 136 10.29 18.73 -4.25
C ASN A 136 10.58 17.43 -3.50
N THR A 137 11.57 17.46 -2.60
CA THR A 137 12.01 16.27 -1.86
C THR A 137 11.06 15.90 -0.72
N GLN A 138 10.30 16.87 -0.19
CA GLN A 138 9.42 16.69 0.95
C GLN A 138 8.00 16.27 0.51
N TRP A 139 7.41 17.01 -0.43
CA TRP A 139 6.02 16.85 -0.87
C TRP A 139 5.90 16.86 -2.40
N PRO A 140 6.50 15.87 -3.10
CA PRO A 140 6.42 15.78 -4.55
C PRO A 140 4.99 15.48 -5.02
N ASP A 141 4.66 15.95 -6.21
CA ASP A 141 3.46 15.51 -6.93
C ASP A 141 3.68 14.12 -7.53
N VAL A 142 4.89 13.84 -8.03
CA VAL A 142 5.27 12.57 -8.66
C VAL A 142 6.47 11.93 -7.97
N ARG A 143 6.38 10.65 -7.65
CA ARG A 143 7.50 9.85 -7.15
C ARG A 143 7.92 8.84 -8.20
N ILE A 144 9.21 8.86 -8.51
CA ILE A 144 9.86 7.91 -9.40
C ILE A 144 10.73 7.01 -8.54
N HIS A 145 10.55 5.70 -8.65
CA HIS A 145 11.37 4.73 -7.94
C HIS A 145 12.29 4.01 -8.91
N MET A 146 13.55 3.86 -8.52
CA MET A 146 14.48 2.98 -9.19
C MET A 146 14.89 1.87 -8.23
N HIS A 147 14.82 0.63 -8.70
CA HIS A 147 15.36 -0.53 -7.99
C HIS A 147 16.52 -1.11 -8.78
N LEU A 148 17.64 -1.32 -8.10
CA LEU A 148 18.87 -1.83 -8.68
C LEU A 148 19.21 -3.19 -8.07
N THR A 149 19.39 -4.20 -8.89
CA THR A 149 19.98 -5.49 -8.49
C THR A 149 21.46 -5.51 -8.87
N THR A 150 22.11 -6.67 -8.80
CA THR A 150 23.51 -6.83 -9.23
C THR A 150 23.73 -6.41 -10.68
N ASP A 151 22.77 -6.67 -11.56
CA ASP A 151 22.92 -6.52 -13.01
C ASP A 151 21.75 -5.85 -13.71
N GLU A 152 20.60 -5.65 -13.05
CA GLU A 152 19.39 -5.08 -13.64
C GLU A 152 18.92 -3.82 -12.91
N ALA A 153 18.38 -2.89 -13.68
CA ALA A 153 17.73 -1.68 -13.18
C ALA A 153 16.26 -1.70 -13.60
N THR A 154 15.37 -1.41 -12.64
CA THR A 154 13.94 -1.25 -12.91
C THR A 154 13.49 0.13 -12.47
N LEU A 155 12.78 0.81 -13.35
CA LEU A 155 12.26 2.16 -13.15
C LEU A 155 10.75 2.13 -13.07
N TYR A 156 10.21 2.78 -12.04
CA TYR A 156 8.79 2.80 -11.75
C TYR A 156 8.27 4.23 -11.54
N ILE A 157 6.98 4.42 -11.80
CA ILE A 157 6.22 5.55 -11.29
C ILE A 157 5.25 5.07 -10.21
N ASP A 158 5.23 5.78 -9.08
CA ASP A 158 4.39 5.47 -7.93
C ASP A 158 2.96 5.99 -8.14
N THR A 159 1.98 5.09 -7.96
CA THR A 159 0.56 5.47 -7.99
C THR A 159 -0.02 5.68 -6.59
N SER A 160 0.67 5.25 -5.54
CA SER A 160 0.18 5.28 -4.15
C SER A 160 0.51 6.58 -3.41
N GLY A 161 1.71 7.11 -3.61
CA GLY A 161 2.18 8.33 -2.97
C GLY A 161 2.78 8.09 -1.58
N GLU A 162 2.00 8.24 -0.51
CA GLU A 162 2.44 7.74 0.78
C GLU A 162 2.39 6.19 0.80
N PRO A 163 3.20 5.50 1.60
CA PRO A 163 3.08 4.04 1.74
C PRO A 163 1.66 3.64 2.16
N LEU A 164 1.14 2.55 1.59
CA LEU A 164 -0.25 2.14 1.77
C LEU A 164 -0.60 1.85 3.23
N PHE A 165 0.34 1.38 4.06
CA PHE A 165 0.10 1.16 5.49
C PHE A 165 -0.44 2.41 6.21
N LYS A 166 -0.13 3.63 5.75
CA LYS A 166 -0.72 4.85 6.29
C LYS A 166 -2.18 4.99 5.82
N ARG A 167 -3.12 4.35 6.51
CA ARG A 167 -4.55 4.33 6.11
C ARG A 167 -5.26 5.68 6.25
N GLY A 168 -4.74 6.57 7.09
CA GLY A 168 -5.29 7.91 7.34
C GLY A 168 -6.00 8.07 8.69
N TRP A 169 -6.17 7.00 9.47
CA TRP A 169 -6.86 7.05 10.77
C TRP A 169 -5.95 7.07 12.00
N ARG A 170 -4.66 6.70 11.85
CA ARG A 170 -3.73 6.56 12.98
C ARG A 170 -3.03 7.88 13.32
N GLU A 171 -3.48 8.52 14.39
CA GLU A 171 -2.81 9.69 14.98
C GLU A 171 -2.16 9.33 16.31
N ASP A 172 -2.90 8.65 17.20
CA ASP A 172 -2.41 8.23 18.51
C ASP A 172 -1.62 6.92 18.41
N LYS A 173 -0.40 6.91 18.95
CA LYS A 173 0.56 5.81 18.86
C LYS A 173 1.20 5.54 20.22
N GLY A 174 1.48 4.26 20.49
CA GLY A 174 2.45 3.88 21.52
C GLY A 174 3.88 3.97 21.00
N ASP A 175 4.85 3.46 21.76
CA ASP A 175 6.28 3.58 21.42
C ASP A 175 6.68 2.78 20.17
N ALA A 176 6.02 1.66 19.90
CA ALA A 176 6.32 0.78 18.76
C ALA A 176 5.05 0.18 18.13
N PRO A 177 4.22 0.99 17.45
CA PRO A 177 2.99 0.49 16.85
C PRO A 177 3.29 -0.44 15.66
N LEU A 178 2.60 -1.58 15.63
CA LEU A 178 2.59 -2.49 14.50
C LEU A 178 2.13 -1.76 13.22
N LYS A 179 2.83 -1.98 12.10
CA LYS A 179 2.38 -1.47 10.80
C LYS A 179 1.06 -2.12 10.41
N GLU A 180 0.16 -1.34 9.84
CA GLU A 180 -1.17 -1.76 9.38
C GLU A 180 -1.10 -2.90 8.35
N THR A 181 -0.14 -2.84 7.43
CA THR A 181 0.09 -3.93 6.45
C THR A 181 0.54 -5.24 7.11
N LEU A 182 1.28 -5.17 8.22
CA LEU A 182 1.72 -6.37 8.95
C LEU A 182 0.58 -6.94 9.79
N ALA A 183 -0.24 -6.10 10.41
CA ALA A 183 -1.47 -6.55 11.07
C ALA A 183 -2.43 -7.24 10.11
N ALA A 184 -2.66 -6.66 8.92
CA ALA A 184 -3.45 -7.30 7.87
C ALA A 184 -2.84 -8.63 7.41
N ALA A 185 -1.50 -8.73 7.32
CA ALA A 185 -0.83 -9.97 6.98
C ALA A 185 -0.99 -11.06 8.06
N MET A 186 -0.95 -10.68 9.35
CA MET A 186 -1.22 -11.62 10.45
C MET A 186 -2.66 -12.15 10.40
N ILE A 187 -3.63 -11.29 10.08
CA ILE A 187 -5.03 -11.68 9.91
C ILE A 187 -5.19 -12.63 8.71
N ALA A 188 -4.56 -12.33 7.58
CA ALA A 188 -4.59 -13.21 6.42
C ALA A 188 -3.95 -14.58 6.73
N ALA A 189 -2.82 -14.58 7.44
CA ALA A 189 -2.10 -15.81 7.79
C ALA A 189 -2.83 -16.68 8.82
N SER A 190 -3.74 -16.12 9.62
CA SER A 190 -4.54 -16.90 10.58
C SER A 190 -5.68 -17.66 9.91
N GLY A 191 -5.99 -17.35 8.65
CA GLY A 191 -7.16 -17.89 7.94
C GLY A 191 -8.49 -17.35 8.47
N TRP A 192 -8.48 -16.29 9.27
CA TRP A 192 -9.71 -15.68 9.77
C TRP A 192 -10.48 -15.00 8.64
N ASP A 193 -11.68 -15.49 8.36
CA ASP A 193 -12.59 -14.93 7.37
C ASP A 193 -13.94 -14.56 8.02
N PRO A 194 -14.25 -13.27 8.21
CA PRO A 194 -15.53 -12.83 8.77
C PRO A 194 -16.69 -12.93 7.77
N HIS A 195 -16.44 -13.28 6.51
CA HIS A 195 -17.45 -13.45 5.45
C HIS A 195 -17.60 -14.90 4.98
N GLY A 196 -16.86 -15.83 5.58
CA GLY A 196 -16.94 -17.26 5.26
C GLY A 196 -18.21 -17.93 5.80
N ASP A 197 -18.35 -19.24 5.56
CA ASP A 197 -19.54 -20.01 5.92
C ASP A 197 -19.78 -20.08 7.45
N HIS A 198 -18.71 -20.02 8.24
CA HIS A 198 -18.73 -20.10 9.70
C HIS A 198 -17.87 -18.99 10.33
N PRO A 199 -18.33 -17.72 10.29
CA PRO A 199 -17.53 -16.60 10.75
C PRO A 199 -17.46 -16.61 12.29
N VAL A 200 -16.25 -16.42 12.82
CA VAL A 200 -15.95 -16.49 14.25
C VAL A 200 -15.42 -15.16 14.79
N PRO A 201 -15.62 -14.86 16.09
CA PRO A 201 -15.04 -13.67 16.71
C PRO A 201 -13.52 -13.67 16.67
N LEU A 202 -12.94 -12.46 16.71
CA LEU A 202 -11.49 -12.24 16.80
C LEU A 202 -11.17 -11.47 18.09
N TYR A 203 -10.10 -11.86 18.78
CA TYR A 203 -9.64 -11.22 20.00
C TYR A 203 -8.14 -10.94 19.97
N ASP A 204 -7.76 -9.69 20.22
CA ASP A 204 -6.37 -9.27 20.43
C ASP A 204 -6.16 -8.92 21.92
N PRO A 205 -5.51 -9.79 22.72
CA PRO A 205 -5.39 -9.59 24.16
C PRO A 205 -4.34 -8.54 24.56
N CYS A 206 -3.51 -8.10 23.60
CA CYS A 206 -2.38 -7.18 23.78
C CYS A 206 -2.40 -6.08 22.69
N CYS A 207 -3.58 -5.49 22.50
CA CYS A 207 -3.92 -4.73 21.31
C CYS A 207 -3.19 -3.38 21.16
N GLY A 208 -2.57 -2.88 22.23
CA GLY A 208 -1.92 -1.59 22.25
C GLY A 208 -2.85 -0.51 21.70
N SER A 209 -2.45 0.12 20.59
CA SER A 209 -3.22 1.19 19.93
C SER A 209 -4.33 0.67 18.99
N GLY A 210 -4.66 -0.63 19.06
CA GLY A 210 -5.80 -1.25 18.39
C GLY A 210 -5.54 -1.70 16.96
N THR A 211 -4.29 -1.83 16.50
CA THR A 211 -4.00 -2.02 15.06
C THR A 211 -4.67 -3.26 14.48
N ILE A 212 -4.52 -4.42 15.12
CA ILE A 212 -5.07 -5.69 14.62
C ILE A 212 -6.60 -5.63 14.68
N ALA A 213 -7.17 -5.20 15.81
CA ALA A 213 -8.61 -5.04 15.97
C ALA A 213 -9.24 -4.10 14.92
N ILE A 214 -8.58 -2.98 14.60
CA ILE A 214 -9.08 -2.01 13.62
C ILE A 214 -8.98 -2.57 12.19
N GLU A 215 -7.87 -3.20 11.80
CA GLU A 215 -7.76 -3.84 10.48
C GLU A 215 -8.77 -4.98 10.32
N ALA A 216 -8.95 -5.82 11.35
CA ALA A 216 -9.96 -6.88 11.38
C ALA A 216 -11.38 -6.30 11.23
N ALA A 217 -11.68 -5.21 11.94
CA ALA A 217 -13.00 -4.58 11.86
C ALA A 217 -13.25 -3.95 10.49
N GLN A 218 -12.24 -3.35 9.86
CA GLN A 218 -12.39 -2.87 8.48
C GLN A 218 -12.58 -4.02 7.48
N ILE A 219 -11.95 -5.17 7.68
CA ILE A 219 -12.19 -6.37 6.87
C ILE A 219 -13.65 -6.84 7.04
N ALA A 220 -14.12 -7.00 8.28
CA ALA A 220 -15.48 -7.46 8.56
C ALA A 220 -16.57 -6.47 8.09
N CYS A 221 -16.30 -5.16 8.14
CA CYS A 221 -17.20 -4.11 7.64
C CYS A 221 -17.04 -3.82 6.14
N ARG A 222 -16.14 -4.52 5.43
CA ARG A 222 -15.80 -4.28 4.01
C ARG A 222 -15.37 -2.83 3.71
N ILE A 223 -14.73 -2.17 4.67
CA ILE A 223 -14.24 -0.80 4.52
C ILE A 223 -12.89 -0.83 3.80
N PRO A 224 -12.74 -0.22 2.61
CA PRO A 224 -11.47 -0.26 1.90
C PRO A 224 -10.36 0.48 2.69
N PRO A 225 -9.14 -0.09 2.80
CA PRO A 225 -8.03 0.52 3.55
C PRO A 225 -7.63 1.91 2.99
N GLY A 226 -7.91 2.15 1.72
CA GLY A 226 -7.63 3.40 1.01
C GLY A 226 -8.66 4.51 1.19
N ARG A 227 -9.76 4.29 1.93
CA ARG A 227 -10.92 5.20 1.97
C ARG A 227 -10.59 6.64 2.42
N LEU A 228 -9.75 6.78 3.45
CA LEU A 228 -9.51 8.04 4.15
C LEU A 228 -8.26 8.78 3.65
N ARG A 229 -7.70 8.38 2.52
CA ARG A 229 -6.43 8.91 2.01
C ARG A 229 -6.51 9.31 0.55
N ARG A 230 -5.51 10.08 0.14
CA ARG A 230 -5.27 10.45 -1.27
C ARG A 230 -4.17 9.59 -1.87
N PHE A 231 -4.15 9.53 -3.19
CA PHE A 231 -3.18 8.74 -3.95
C PHE A 231 -2.39 9.60 -4.94
N ALA A 232 -1.17 9.16 -5.27
CA ALA A 232 -0.32 9.87 -6.22
C ALA A 232 -0.92 9.85 -7.64
N PHE A 233 -1.64 8.80 -8.02
CA PHE A 233 -2.28 8.73 -9.32
C PHE A 233 -3.20 9.91 -9.60
N GLU A 234 -3.81 10.54 -8.58
CA GLU A 234 -4.73 11.67 -8.74
C GLU A 234 -4.07 12.90 -9.40
N LYS A 235 -2.73 12.95 -9.39
CA LYS A 235 -1.93 14.02 -10.01
C LYS A 235 -1.31 13.62 -11.35
N LEU A 236 -1.47 12.36 -11.77
CA LEU A 236 -0.94 11.83 -13.03
C LEU A 236 -1.92 12.06 -14.18
N LEU A 237 -1.39 12.26 -15.39
CA LEU A 237 -2.19 12.53 -16.59
C LEU A 237 -3.22 11.44 -16.95
N PRO A 238 -2.97 10.13 -16.75
CA PRO A 238 -3.97 9.11 -17.03
C PRO A 238 -5.17 9.10 -16.06
N PHE A 239 -5.16 9.93 -15.01
CA PHE A 239 -6.22 9.98 -14.03
C PHE A 239 -7.52 10.55 -14.61
N GLN A 240 -8.62 9.86 -14.31
CA GLN A 240 -9.96 10.28 -14.70
C GLN A 240 -10.84 10.33 -13.45
N ALA A 241 -11.16 11.55 -13.00
CA ALA A 241 -11.88 11.79 -11.76
C ALA A 241 -13.25 11.09 -11.70
N HIS A 242 -13.96 10.99 -12.84
CA HIS A 242 -15.25 10.31 -12.91
C HIS A 242 -15.12 8.79 -12.70
N VAL A 243 -14.09 8.15 -13.27
CA VAL A 243 -13.80 6.71 -13.06
C VAL A 243 -13.49 6.45 -11.60
N TRP A 244 -12.65 7.29 -10.99
CA TRP A 244 -12.30 7.14 -9.58
C TRP A 244 -13.48 7.37 -8.63
N SER A 245 -14.34 8.34 -8.94
CA SER A 245 -15.57 8.57 -8.17
C SER A 245 -16.51 7.37 -8.23
N ALA A 246 -16.65 6.74 -9.40
CA ALA A 246 -17.43 5.51 -9.53
C ALA A 246 -16.86 4.36 -8.69
N ILE A 247 -15.54 4.15 -8.71
CA ILE A 247 -14.85 3.13 -7.89
C ILE A 247 -15.10 3.37 -6.40
N LYS A 248 -14.97 4.62 -5.93
CA LYS A 248 -15.22 4.94 -4.52
C LYS A 248 -16.69 4.72 -4.12
N ASN A 249 -17.63 5.12 -4.97
CA ASN A 249 -19.06 4.92 -4.71
C ASN A 249 -19.42 3.42 -4.65
N GLU A 250 -18.84 2.61 -5.54
CA GLU A 250 -18.99 1.14 -5.51
C GLU A 250 -18.48 0.57 -4.18
N ALA A 251 -17.27 0.96 -3.76
CA ALA A 251 -16.69 0.50 -2.50
C ALA A 251 -17.48 0.97 -1.26
N GLU A 252 -18.03 2.20 -1.27
CA GLU A 252 -18.91 2.68 -0.20
C GLU A 252 -20.23 1.91 -0.13
N SER A 253 -20.81 1.54 -1.28
CA SER A 253 -22.04 0.75 -1.32
C SER A 253 -21.86 -0.69 -0.83
N ALA A 254 -20.64 -1.21 -0.88
CA ALA A 254 -20.29 -2.55 -0.42
C ALA A 254 -20.01 -2.63 1.10
N MET A 255 -19.88 -1.49 1.77
CA MET A 255 -19.66 -1.45 3.22
C MET A 255 -20.88 -1.97 3.98
N GLN A 256 -20.62 -2.64 5.09
CA GLN A 256 -21.66 -3.25 5.92
C GLN A 256 -21.29 -3.21 7.40
N LYS A 257 -22.23 -3.60 8.27
CA LYS A 257 -21.93 -3.84 9.69
C LYS A 257 -21.11 -5.13 9.82
N SER A 258 -20.24 -5.18 10.83
CA SER A 258 -19.48 -6.38 11.13
C SER A 258 -20.42 -7.56 11.40
N ALA A 259 -20.15 -8.70 10.76
CA ALA A 259 -20.89 -9.93 10.98
C ALA A 259 -20.49 -10.63 12.30
N VAL A 260 -19.32 -10.27 12.84
CA VAL A 260 -18.75 -10.89 14.04
C VAL A 260 -18.26 -9.82 15.03
N PRO A 261 -18.28 -10.11 16.34
CA PRO A 261 -17.69 -9.19 17.30
C PRO A 261 -16.16 -9.30 17.27
N ILE A 262 -15.51 -8.14 17.42
CA ILE A 262 -14.05 -8.03 17.44
C ILE A 262 -13.66 -7.39 18.76
N PHE A 263 -12.78 -8.06 19.50
CA PHE A 263 -12.42 -7.69 20.85
C PHE A 263 -10.95 -7.29 20.91
N GLY A 264 -10.63 -6.36 21.81
CA GLY A 264 -9.25 -5.98 22.10
C GLY A 264 -9.03 -5.64 23.56
N SER A 265 -7.82 -5.86 24.04
CA SER A 265 -7.38 -5.32 25.32
C SER A 265 -5.94 -5.02 25.47
N ASP A 266 -5.66 -4.23 26.48
CA ASP A 266 -4.30 -3.98 26.90
C ASP A 266 -4.26 -3.78 28.42
N VAL A 267 -3.13 -4.12 29.03
CA VAL A 267 -2.86 -3.84 30.44
C VAL A 267 -2.74 -2.34 30.67
N ALA A 268 -2.25 -1.60 29.68
CA ALA A 268 -2.13 -0.16 29.74
C ALA A 268 -3.45 0.52 29.33
N HIS A 269 -4.20 1.04 30.31
CA HIS A 269 -5.46 1.78 30.06
C HIS A 269 -5.32 2.89 29.01
N ARG A 270 -4.21 3.63 29.02
CA ARG A 270 -3.91 4.67 28.02
C ARG A 270 -3.90 4.14 26.58
N MET A 271 -3.45 2.90 26.38
CA MET A 271 -3.42 2.28 25.06
C MET A 271 -4.83 1.93 24.58
N VAL A 272 -5.71 1.49 25.49
CA VAL A 272 -7.13 1.26 25.19
C VAL A 272 -7.82 2.56 24.77
N ASP A 273 -7.55 3.68 25.43
CA ASP A 273 -8.07 5.00 25.02
C ASP A 273 -7.58 5.42 23.63
N PHE A 274 -6.32 5.08 23.30
CA PHE A 274 -5.75 5.34 21.97
C PHE A 274 -6.42 4.46 20.91
N ALA A 275 -6.63 3.18 21.22
CA ALA A 275 -7.32 2.24 20.36
C ALA A 275 -8.77 2.68 20.07
N GLN A 276 -9.49 3.16 21.08
CA GLN A 276 -10.86 3.68 20.92
C GLN A 276 -10.92 4.87 19.96
N ARG A 277 -10.06 5.88 20.18
CA ARG A 277 -9.99 7.07 19.30
C ARG A 277 -9.52 6.73 17.88
N ASN A 278 -8.59 5.78 17.74
CA ASN A 278 -8.20 5.27 16.43
C ASN A 278 -9.36 4.53 15.73
N ALA A 279 -10.14 3.73 16.45
CA ALA A 279 -11.30 3.03 15.90
C ALA A 279 -12.41 4.00 15.45
N GLU A 280 -12.63 5.09 16.19
CA GLU A 280 -13.52 6.18 15.79
C GLU A 280 -13.06 6.82 14.48
N ARG A 281 -11.78 7.23 14.39
CA ARG A 281 -11.22 7.78 13.14
C ARG A 281 -11.25 6.79 11.98
N ALA A 282 -11.08 5.50 12.26
CA ALA A 282 -11.13 4.43 11.26
C ALA A 282 -12.55 4.06 10.81
N GLY A 283 -13.58 4.60 11.48
CA GLY A 283 -14.99 4.34 11.18
C GLY A 283 -15.49 2.96 11.64
N VAL A 284 -14.86 2.38 12.67
CA VAL A 284 -15.15 1.02 13.16
C VAL A 284 -15.39 0.95 14.68
N ALA A 285 -15.59 2.09 15.35
CA ALA A 285 -15.84 2.13 16.80
C ALA A 285 -16.98 1.19 17.25
N ASP A 286 -18.07 1.13 16.50
CA ASP A 286 -19.22 0.26 16.82
C ASP A 286 -18.96 -1.23 16.56
N ALA A 287 -17.88 -1.56 15.83
CA ALA A 287 -17.51 -2.94 15.49
C ALA A 287 -16.47 -3.54 16.44
N VAL A 288 -15.80 -2.71 17.25
CA VAL A 288 -14.76 -3.14 18.19
C VAL A 288 -15.21 -2.97 19.63
N GLN A 289 -14.85 -3.95 20.47
CA GLN A 289 -15.05 -3.88 21.91
C GLN A 289 -13.69 -3.88 22.60
N LEU A 290 -13.27 -2.70 23.05
CA LEU A 290 -11.97 -2.46 23.65
C LEU A 290 -12.10 -2.28 25.16
N ARG A 291 -11.27 -2.99 25.93
CA ARG A 291 -11.34 -2.96 27.40
C ARG A 291 -9.93 -3.07 28.00
N GLY A 292 -9.71 -2.45 29.16
CA GLY A 292 -8.49 -2.67 29.94
C GLY A 292 -8.45 -4.05 30.58
N GLY A 293 -7.26 -4.61 30.77
CA GLY A 293 -7.05 -5.83 31.54
C GLY A 293 -5.82 -6.63 31.13
N ASP A 294 -5.26 -7.37 32.07
CA ASP A 294 -4.13 -8.27 31.85
C ASP A 294 -4.57 -9.51 31.04
N ALA A 295 -3.88 -9.79 29.94
CA ALA A 295 -4.09 -10.96 29.10
C ALA A 295 -4.04 -12.28 29.88
N LEU A 296 -3.18 -12.37 30.92
CA LEU A 296 -3.00 -13.58 31.72
C LEU A 296 -4.16 -13.86 32.69
N GLN A 297 -4.98 -12.85 32.99
CA GLN A 297 -6.07 -12.94 33.96
C GLN A 297 -7.45 -12.92 33.31
N ARG A 298 -7.50 -12.76 31.99
CA ARG A 298 -8.76 -12.59 31.28
C ARG A 298 -9.43 -13.89 30.95
N MET A 299 -10.74 -13.89 31.17
CA MET A 299 -11.63 -14.89 30.59
C MET A 299 -11.93 -14.56 29.13
N PRO A 300 -12.36 -15.55 28.32
CA PRO A 300 -12.85 -15.31 26.97
C PRO A 300 -13.90 -14.19 26.93
N PRO A 301 -13.83 -13.27 25.95
CA PRO A 301 -14.76 -12.13 25.87
C PRO A 301 -16.19 -12.53 25.44
N CYS A 302 -16.37 -13.76 24.96
CA CYS A 302 -17.66 -14.35 24.60
C CYS A 302 -17.60 -15.88 24.73
N GLU A 303 -18.78 -16.51 24.79
CA GLU A 303 -18.93 -17.98 24.84
C GLU A 303 -18.58 -18.67 23.50
N GLN A 304 -18.70 -17.95 22.38
CA GLN A 304 -18.41 -18.49 21.06
C GLN A 304 -16.89 -18.68 20.89
N PRO A 305 -16.41 -19.86 20.44
CA PRO A 305 -15.01 -20.06 20.06
C PRO A 305 -14.58 -19.07 18.97
N GLY A 306 -13.33 -18.60 19.03
CA GLY A 306 -12.82 -17.58 18.13
C GLY A 306 -11.32 -17.69 17.87
N VAL A 307 -10.81 -16.72 17.12
CA VAL A 307 -9.38 -16.57 16.83
C VAL A 307 -8.78 -15.57 17.80
N MET A 308 -7.61 -15.90 18.35
CA MET A 308 -6.80 -14.97 19.14
C MET A 308 -5.53 -14.63 18.36
N LEU A 309 -5.21 -13.34 18.24
CA LEU A 309 -4.02 -12.82 17.53
C LEU A 309 -3.15 -11.97 18.45
#